data_AF-A0A7C0TXK3-F1
#
_entry.id   AF-A0A7C0TXK3-F1
#
_cell.length_a   1.000
_cell.length_b   1.000
_cell.length_c   1.000
_cell.angle_alpha   90.00
_cell.angle_beta   90.00
_cell.angle_gamma   90.00
#
_symmetry.space_group_name_H-M   'P 1'
#
loop_
_entity.id
_entity.type
_entity.pdbx_description
1 polymer ?
#
loop_
_entity_poly.entity_id
_entity_poly.type
_entity_poly.pdbx_seq_one_letter_code
_entity_poly.pdbx_strand_id
1 'polypeptide(L)' 'MVTVKEVPADMFIKALANYLKERVPEVRPPPWALFVKTGPHKEKPPEDPDWWYFRAASILRKLYINGEPIGVGTFRTIYG' A
#
# COMPACT_ATOMS: atom_id res chain seq x y z
N MET A 1 -25.42 -2.95 2.08
CA MET A 1 -24.29 -3.42 1.24
C MET A 1 -23.03 -3.02 1.97
N VAL A 2 -22.14 -3.98 2.29
CA VAL A 2 -20.96 -3.67 3.12
C VAL A 2 -19.93 -2.90 2.30
N THR A 3 -19.42 -1.78 2.82
CA THR A 3 -18.42 -0.93 2.16
C THR A 3 -17.08 -0.96 2.88
N VAL A 4 -16.01 -0.55 2.18
CA VAL A 4 -14.64 -0.44 2.75
C VAL A 4 -14.57 0.51 3.95
N LYS A 5 -15.54 1.43 4.08
CA LYS A 5 -15.62 2.39 5.19
C LYS A 5 -16.10 1.74 6.49
N GLU A 6 -16.77 0.60 6.41
CA GLU A 6 -17.38 -0.11 7.54
C GLU A 6 -16.48 -1.19 8.13
N VAL A 7 -15.33 -1.47 7.49
CA VAL A 7 -14.37 -2.49 7.93
C VAL A 7 -13.14 -1.81 8.56
N PRO A 8 -12.59 -2.36 9.66
CA PRO A 8 -11.32 -1.91 10.22
C PRO A 8 -10.21 -1.87 9.16
N ALA A 9 -9.46 -0.76 9.15
CA ALA A 9 -8.51 -0.45 8.08
C ALA A 9 -7.39 -1.50 7.99
N ASP A 10 -6.86 -1.89 9.14
CA ASP A 10 -5.83 -2.90 9.34
C ASP A 10 -6.25 -4.27 8.81
N MET A 11 -7.45 -4.74 9.17
CA MET A 11 -7.98 -6.02 8.69
C MET A 11 -8.16 -6.02 7.17
N PHE A 12 -8.75 -4.95 6.64
CA PHE A 12 -8.99 -4.82 5.20
C PHE A 12 -7.68 -4.75 4.41
N ILE A 13 -6.71 -3.95 4.87
CA ILE A 13 -5.41 -3.81 4.20
C ILE A 13 -4.67 -5.14 4.18
N LYS A 14 -4.69 -5.91 5.28
CA LYS A 14 -4.05 -7.22 5.34
C LYS A 14 -4.68 -8.21 4.36
N ALA A 15 -6.01 -8.28 4.32
CA ALA A 15 -6.71 -9.13 3.37
C ALA A 15 -6.44 -8.73 1.91
N LEU A 16 -6.44 -7.42 1.63
CA LEU A 16 -6.17 -6.89 0.29
C LEU A 16 -4.72 -7.12 -0.13
N ALA A 17 -3.74 -6.99 0.76
CA ALA A 17 -2.34 -7.29 0.47
C ALA A 17 -2.15 -8.75 0.06
N ASN A 18 -2.77 -9.68 0.77
CA ASN A 18 -2.74 -11.11 0.41
C ASN A 18 -3.38 -11.35 -0.97
N TYR A 19 -4.55 -10.74 -1.23
CA TYR A 19 -5.19 -10.83 -2.54
C TYR A 19 -4.29 -10.30 -3.67
N LEU A 20 -3.66 -9.13 -3.48
CA LEU A 20 -2.74 -8.56 -4.46
C LEU A 20 -1.54 -9.46 -4.73
N LYS A 21 -0.99 -10.08 -3.69
CA LYS A 21 0.14 -11.01 -3.79
C LYS A 21 -0.22 -12.28 -4.58
N GLU A 22 -1.39 -12.84 -4.32
CA GLU A 22 -1.80 -14.13 -4.91
C GLU A 22 -2.45 -14.01 -6.29
N ARG A 23 -3.20 -12.94 -6.53
CA ARG A 23 -4.13 -12.84 -7.67
C ARG A 23 -3.78 -11.76 -8.69
N VAL A 24 -2.92 -10.79 -8.35
CA VAL A 24 -2.65 -9.63 -9.21
C VAL A 24 -1.16 -9.57 -9.59
N PRO A 25 -0.75 -10.25 -10.68
CA PRO A 25 0.65 -10.32 -11.09
C PRO A 25 1.25 -8.96 -11.49
N GLU A 26 0.42 -7.99 -11.90
CA GLU A 26 0.82 -6.64 -12.29
C GLU A 26 1.36 -5.83 -11.11
N VAL A 27 0.98 -6.19 -9.89
CA VAL A 27 1.40 -5.50 -8.65
C VAL A 27 2.65 -6.15 -8.04
N ARG A 28 3.28 -7.12 -8.72
CA ARG A 28 4.51 -7.76 -8.22
C ARG A 28 5.61 -6.73 -7.91
N PRO A 29 6.35 -6.92 -6.81
CA PRO A 29 7.41 -6.00 -6.44
C PRO A 29 8.49 -6.00 -7.53
N PRO A 30 8.96 -4.81 -7.95
CA PRO A 30 10.12 -4.73 -8.83
C PRO A 30 11.39 -5.21 -8.10
N PRO A 31 12.44 -5.62 -8.83
CA PRO A 31 13.65 -6.19 -8.21
C PRO A 31 14.31 -5.28 -7.17
N TRP A 32 14.22 -3.97 -7.34
CA TRP A 32 14.81 -2.99 -6.41
C TRP A 32 14.04 -2.86 -5.09
N ALA A 33 12.78 -3.31 -5.00
CA ALA A 33 11.93 -3.11 -3.82
C ALA A 33 12.48 -3.75 -2.54
N LEU A 34 13.35 -4.76 -2.68
CA LEU A 34 13.99 -5.45 -1.55
C LEU A 34 15.17 -4.68 -0.95
N PHE A 35 15.71 -3.69 -1.67
CA PHE A 35 16.96 -3.02 -1.30
C PHE A 35 16.77 -1.54 -0.91
N VAL A 36 15.61 -0.97 -1.21
CA VAL A 36 15.36 0.47 -1.01
C VAL A 36 14.68 0.77 0.31
N LYS A 37 14.91 1.99 0.78
CA LYS A 37 14.15 2.61 1.87
C LYS A 37 12.89 3.24 1.29
N THR A 38 11.82 3.31 2.08
CA THR A 38 10.53 3.84 1.59
C THR A 38 10.49 5.36 1.48
N GLY A 39 11.47 6.06 2.06
CA GLY A 39 11.57 7.51 2.03
C GLY A 39 12.94 8.00 2.55
N PRO A 40 13.32 9.25 2.27
CA PRO A 40 14.61 9.81 2.67
C PRO A 40 14.75 9.91 4.20
N HIS A 41 13.63 10.05 4.90
CA HIS A 41 13.58 10.14 6.36
C HIS A 41 13.75 8.78 7.06
N LYS A 42 13.79 7.65 6.33
CA LYS A 42 14.04 6.32 6.89
C LYS A 42 15.52 5.98 6.84
N GLU A 43 16.02 5.31 7.87
CA GLU A 43 17.41 4.84 7.94
C GLU A 43 17.61 3.45 7.32
N LYS A 44 16.63 2.56 7.46
CA LYS A 44 16.68 1.16 7.01
C LYS A 44 15.52 0.81 6.05
N PRO A 45 15.68 -0.20 5.18
CA PRO A 45 14.59 -0.79 4.42
C PRO A 45 13.51 -1.40 5.33
N PRO A 46 12.28 -1.61 4.83
CA PRO A 46 11.26 -2.35 5.56
C PRO A 46 11.71 -3.77 5.92
N GLU A 47 11.39 -4.21 7.13
CA GLU A 47 11.71 -5.58 7.60
C GLU A 47 10.80 -6.64 6.98
N ASP A 48 9.55 -6.27 6.69
CA ASP A 48 8.59 -7.16 6.04
C ASP A 48 8.89 -7.27 4.53
N PRO A 49 9.20 -8.46 3.99
CA PRO A 49 9.45 -8.64 2.56
C PRO A 49 8.22 -8.36 1.69
N ASP A 50 7.01 -8.47 2.26
CA ASP A 50 5.74 -8.22 1.56
C ASP A 50 5.29 -6.75 1.66
N TRP A 51 6.13 -5.84 2.17
CA TRP A 51 5.79 -4.43 2.38
C TRP A 51 5.20 -3.74 1.14
N TRP A 52 5.62 -4.17 -0.06
CA TRP A 52 5.15 -3.65 -1.32
C TRP A 52 3.64 -3.84 -1.49
N TYR A 53 3.13 -5.02 -1.14
CA TYR A 53 1.71 -5.34 -1.23
C TYR A 53 0.89 -4.57 -0.20
N PHE A 54 1.41 -4.42 1.02
CA PHE A 54 0.78 -3.57 2.05
C PHE A 54 0.72 -2.10 1.60
N ARG A 55 1.77 -1.59 0.95
CA ARG A 55 1.80 -0.23 0.40
C ARG A 55 0.74 -0.06 -0.69
N ALA A 56 0.67 -1.01 -1.63
CA ALA A 56 -0.32 -0.98 -2.70
C ALA A 56 -1.76 -1.04 -2.16
N ALA A 57 -2.04 -1.94 -1.20
CA ALA A 57 -3.35 -2.05 -0.54
C ALA A 57 -3.74 -0.74 0.19
N SER A 58 -2.79 -0.11 0.89
CA SER A 58 -3.01 1.18 1.56
C SER A 58 -3.32 2.29 0.57
N ILE A 59 -2.62 2.36 -0.58
CA ILE A 59 -2.89 3.34 -1.64
C ILE A 59 -4.31 3.15 -2.19
N LEU A 60 -4.68 1.92 -2.56
CA LEU A 60 -6.01 1.61 -3.10
C LEU A 60 -7.13 1.99 -2.11
N ARG A 61 -6.97 1.66 -0.83
CA ARG A 61 -7.94 2.03 0.21
C ARG A 61 -8.07 3.56 0.33
N LYS A 62 -6.95 4.29 0.34
CA LYS A 62 -6.98 5.75 0.44
C LYS A 62 -7.63 6.42 -0.78
N LEU A 63 -7.34 5.93 -1.98
CA LEU A 63 -8.01 6.37 -3.21
C LEU A 63 -9.53 6.17 -3.11
N TYR A 64 -9.96 4.98 -2.69
CA TYR A 64 -11.38 4.67 -2.54
C TYR A 64 -12.08 5.55 -1.50
N ILE A 65 -11.44 5.79 -0.35
CA ILE A 65 -12.04 6.56 0.75
C ILE A 65 -12.13 8.04 0.43
N ASN A 66 -11.10 8.61 -0.23
CA ASN A 66 -11.03 10.03 -0.51
C ASN A 66 -12.11 10.49 -1.50
N GLY A 67 -12.53 9.62 -2.42
CA GLY A 67 -13.56 9.93 -3.42
C GLY A 67 -13.12 10.90 -4.52
N GLU A 68 -12.00 11.60 -4.34
CA GLU A 68 -11.37 12.47 -5.33
C GLU A 68 -10.01 11.92 -5.78
N PRO A 69 -9.57 12.22 -7.02
CA PRO A 69 -8.25 11.81 -7.51
C PRO A 69 -7.11 12.32 -6.62
N ILE A 70 -6.31 11.39 -6.09
CA ILE A 70 -5.10 11.72 -5.31
C ILE A 70 -3.86 11.54 -6.19
N GLY A 71 -3.05 12.59 -6.28
CA GLY A 71 -1.78 12.55 -7.02
C GLY A 71 -0.61 11.93 -6.26
N VAL A 72 0.47 11.64 -6.98
CA VAL A 72 1.70 11.07 -6.41
C VAL A 72 2.33 12.01 -5.37
N GLY A 73 2.27 13.33 -5.57
CA GLY A 73 2.78 14.32 -4.62
C GLY A 73 2.10 14.22 -3.25
N THR A 74 0.77 14.10 -3.24
CA THR A 74 -0.01 13.92 -2.01
C THR A 74 0.35 12.61 -1.30
N PHE A 75 0.56 11.52 -2.05
CA PHE A 75 1.01 10.26 -1.44
C PHE A 75 2.40 10.35 -0.81
N ARG A 76 3.31 11.14 -1.39
CA ARG A 76 4.60 11.44 -0.75
C ARG A 76 4.41 12.14 0.60
N THR A 77 3.49 13.10 0.69
CA THR A 77 3.16 13.75 1.97
C THR A 77 2.50 12.78 2.96
N ILE A 78 1.57 11.93 2.51
CA ILE A 78 0.86 10.97 3.37
C ILE A 78 1.81 9.95 3.99
N TYR A 79 2.82 9.50 3.24
CA TYR A 79 3.74 8.45 3.70
C TYR A 79 5.08 8.97 4.24
N GLY A 80 5.36 10.26 4.07
CA GLY A 80 6.58 10.94 4.55
C GLY A 80 7.79 10.78 3.64
#